data_AF-A0A937RAX6-F1
#
_entry.id   AF-A0A937RAX6-F1
#
_cell.length_a   1.000
_cell.length_b   1.000
_cell.length_c   1.000
_cell.angle_alpha   90.00
_cell.angle_beta   90.00
_cell.angle_gamma   90.00
#
_symmetry.space_group_name_H-M   'P 1'
#
loop_
_entity.id
_entity.type
_entity.pdbx_description
1 polymer ?
#
loop_
_entity_poly.entity_id
_entity_poly.type
_entity_poly.pdbx_seq_one_letter_code
_entity_poly.pdbx_strand_id
1 'polypeptide(L)'
;MLLRAVLFMSLCGCTVAMARAADVPEANALSLRLHRRLKQATTGTYALRQQDVVWDGHKTAVVVCDMWDKHWCKGATSRVAEMAPRMNLFLEAARRKGALIIHAPSACMAAYKDHAARRRAQAAPKAANLPKDVGGWCRGLPSEKGHTWPIDQADGGCDCEPKCKGGNPWRRQIDTLTIRDEDAISDSGVEVWNMVEQRGIANVMLVGVHTNMCVIGRPFGLRNMARFGKNVVLVRDLTDTMYNSRSAPHVSHFTGTDLVVEHIETAVCPTVASDQVLGGKPFRFKADRRPRVVLVAGETHHYGSEGNLRLLTEALRRKHGMCATLLVVEGQHDLHGAELIDHADLLVLYVRRRVLRAEQLKHIRAYLEAGRPLVAFRTTSHAFALRKGKGPEGTDGWPRFDRNVLGCNYAGHGSGDSEARAAPGAAKHPILTGITGPYRLQETLYRSQPLLEGTTLLMMGRSLGSKISDEPVAWTYAYKGGRVFYTSMGHSTTFQDAWFLRLVVNAVHWAMGSDVPAK
;
A
#
# COMPACT_ATOMS: atom_id res chain seq x y z
N MET A 1 32.20 58.38 3.44
CA MET A 1 32.26 57.00 3.97
C MET A 1 30.83 56.53 4.21
N LEU A 2 30.25 55.80 3.26
CA LEU A 2 28.89 55.24 3.38
C LEU A 2 28.96 53.84 4.01
N LEU A 3 28.17 53.63 5.07
CA LEU A 3 27.85 52.34 5.68
C LEU A 3 27.11 51.44 4.67
N ARG A 4 27.57 50.20 4.48
CA ARG A 4 26.79 49.12 3.85
C ARG A 4 26.26 48.18 4.93
N ALA A 5 24.93 48.13 5.05
CA ALA A 5 24.20 47.21 5.90
C ALA A 5 24.29 45.77 5.37
N VAL A 6 24.60 44.83 6.25
CA VAL A 6 24.53 43.39 6.00
C VAL A 6 23.11 42.93 6.33
N LEU A 7 22.39 42.45 5.31
CA LEU A 7 21.06 41.88 5.43
C LEU A 7 21.17 40.45 5.99
N PHE A 8 20.80 40.25 7.26
CA PHE A 8 20.65 38.91 7.84
C PHE A 8 19.36 38.28 7.29
N MET A 9 19.51 37.35 6.35
CA MET A 9 18.42 36.49 5.89
C MET A 9 18.16 35.44 6.98
N SER A 10 17.13 35.66 7.80
CA SER A 10 16.64 34.67 8.76
C SER A 10 16.05 33.48 8.00
N LEU A 11 16.80 32.37 7.92
CA LEU A 11 16.23 31.09 7.56
C LEU A 11 15.32 30.63 8.69
N CYS A 12 14.02 30.89 8.53
CA CYS A 12 12.98 30.26 9.32
C CYS A 12 12.97 28.75 9.01
N GLY A 13 13.80 28.01 9.73
CA GLY A 13 13.77 26.55 9.73
C GLY A 13 12.43 26.10 10.32
N CYS A 14 11.51 25.68 9.46
CA CYS A 14 10.35 24.90 9.86
C CYS A 14 10.84 23.54 10.39
N THR A 15 11.25 23.50 11.65
CA THR A 15 11.18 22.28 12.44
C THR A 15 9.71 21.94 12.56
N VAL A 16 9.24 20.92 11.84
CA VAL A 16 7.99 20.25 12.15
C VAL A 16 8.17 19.68 13.56
N ALA A 17 7.70 20.43 14.55
CA ALA A 17 7.59 19.94 15.90
C ALA A 17 6.67 18.70 15.85
N MET A 18 7.20 17.54 16.20
CA MET A 18 6.36 16.44 16.66
C MET A 18 5.53 17.01 17.79
N ALA A 19 4.21 17.18 17.57
CA ALA A 19 3.29 17.38 18.67
C ALA A 19 3.48 16.17 19.60
N ARG A 20 4.07 16.42 20.77
CA ARG A 20 4.41 15.40 21.76
C ARG A 20 3.15 14.61 22.12
N ALA A 21 3.31 13.29 22.19
CA ALA A 21 2.39 12.34 22.81
C ALA A 21 2.20 12.53 24.33
N ALA A 22 2.38 13.74 24.87
CA ALA A 22 2.63 13.96 26.29
C ALA A 22 1.38 13.91 27.20
N ASP A 23 0.16 13.92 26.65
CA ASP A 23 -1.07 14.06 27.46
C ASP A 23 -2.04 12.87 27.39
N VAL A 24 -1.72 11.78 26.67
CA VAL A 24 -2.60 10.60 26.58
C VAL A 24 -2.08 9.49 27.49
N PRO A 25 -2.84 9.03 28.50
CA PRO A 25 -2.44 7.89 29.32
C PRO A 25 -2.19 6.64 28.47
N GLU A 26 -1.10 5.91 28.73
CA GLU A 26 -0.72 4.71 27.97
C GLU A 26 -1.84 3.65 27.93
N ALA A 27 -2.59 3.53 29.03
CA ALA A 27 -3.77 2.66 29.13
C ALA A 27 -4.82 2.96 28.05
N ASN A 28 -4.94 4.23 27.63
CA ASN A 28 -5.93 4.72 26.67
C ASN A 28 -5.33 4.98 25.29
N ALA A 29 -4.01 5.00 25.18
CA ALA A 29 -3.30 5.33 23.96
C ALA A 29 -3.53 4.28 22.86
N LEU A 30 -3.91 4.79 21.69
CA LEU A 30 -3.94 4.09 20.41
C LEU A 30 -2.80 4.67 19.55
N SER A 31 -1.66 3.99 19.53
CA SER A 31 -0.52 4.34 18.68
C SER A 31 -0.76 3.84 17.27
N LEU A 32 -0.96 4.76 16.32
CA LEU A 32 -1.38 4.44 14.96
C LEU A 32 -0.39 5.02 13.96
N ARG A 33 -0.12 4.24 12.91
CA ARG A 33 0.60 4.67 11.72
C ARG A 33 -0.40 4.82 10.58
N LEU A 34 -0.77 6.07 10.32
CA LEU A 34 -1.72 6.44 9.29
C LEU A 34 -1.09 6.29 7.91
N HIS A 35 -1.80 5.69 6.96
CA HIS A 35 -1.41 5.58 5.56
C HIS A 35 -2.22 6.54 4.72
N ARG A 36 -1.56 7.38 3.94
CA ARG A 36 -2.20 8.29 2.98
C ARG A 36 -1.42 8.28 1.67
N ARG A 37 -2.08 8.56 0.55
CA ARG A 37 -1.42 8.73 -0.74
C ARG A 37 -1.46 10.19 -1.15
N LEU A 38 -0.29 10.82 -1.23
CA LEU A 38 -0.18 12.23 -1.56
C LEU A 38 0.36 12.42 -2.98
N LYS A 39 -0.20 13.41 -3.67
CA LYS A 39 0.28 13.81 -4.99
C LYS A 39 1.68 14.40 -4.86
N GLN A 40 2.64 13.85 -5.58
CA GLN A 40 3.99 14.36 -5.65
C GLN A 40 4.05 15.55 -6.59
N ALA A 41 4.66 16.64 -6.15
CA ALA A 41 4.79 17.86 -6.94
C ALA A 41 5.62 17.65 -8.23
N THR A 42 6.58 16.73 -8.20
CA THR A 42 7.53 16.49 -9.29
C THR A 42 6.98 15.63 -10.41
N THR A 43 6.24 14.57 -10.08
CA THR A 43 5.72 13.59 -11.06
C THR A 43 4.22 13.74 -11.32
N GLY A 44 3.50 14.45 -10.45
CA GLY A 44 2.04 14.51 -10.47
C GLY A 44 1.36 13.20 -10.05
N THR A 45 2.12 12.19 -9.68
CA THR A 45 1.62 10.87 -9.29
C THR A 45 1.48 10.74 -7.77
N TYR A 46 0.84 9.68 -7.29
CA TYR A 46 0.53 9.51 -5.86
C TYR A 46 1.46 8.51 -5.17
N ALA A 47 2.13 8.93 -4.10
CA ALA A 47 3.04 8.08 -3.32
C ALA A 47 2.52 7.86 -1.89
N LEU A 48 2.81 6.69 -1.33
CA LEU A 48 2.46 6.36 0.06
C LEU A 48 3.21 7.29 1.03
N ARG A 49 2.46 7.79 2.01
CA ARG A 49 2.94 8.56 3.15
C ARG A 49 2.45 7.95 4.42
N GLN A 50 3.31 8.00 5.41
CA GLN A 50 3.00 7.57 6.76
C GLN A 50 3.09 8.74 7.72
N GLN A 51 2.16 8.75 8.66
CA GLN A 51 2.15 9.68 9.78
C GLN A 51 1.86 8.89 11.05
N ASP A 52 2.78 8.95 12.00
CA ASP A 52 2.58 8.39 13.33
C ASP A 52 1.75 9.36 14.17
N VAL A 53 0.70 8.84 14.80
CA VAL A 53 -0.20 9.57 15.69
C VAL A 53 -0.48 8.73 16.94
N VAL A 54 -0.78 9.40 18.04
CA VAL A 54 -1.32 8.76 19.24
C VAL A 54 -2.70 9.34 19.49
N TRP A 55 -3.73 8.49 19.45
CA TRP A 55 -5.10 8.87 19.76
C TRP A 55 -5.47 8.44 21.17
N ASP A 56 -6.18 9.31 21.89
CA ASP A 56 -6.85 8.92 23.13
C ASP A 56 -8.11 8.11 22.79
N GLY A 57 -8.19 6.87 23.28
CA GLY A 57 -9.34 6.02 23.08
C GLY A 57 -10.64 6.64 23.62
N HIS A 58 -10.62 7.40 24.72
CA HIS A 58 -11.83 8.10 25.21
C HIS A 58 -12.32 9.22 24.28
N LYS A 59 -11.46 9.69 23.37
CA LYS A 59 -11.77 10.68 22.33
C LYS A 59 -11.95 10.03 20.96
N THR A 60 -12.12 8.71 20.93
CA THR A 60 -12.20 7.90 19.70
C THR A 60 -13.50 7.08 19.67
N ALA A 61 -14.09 6.96 18.48
CA ALA A 61 -15.16 6.00 18.22
C ALA A 61 -14.78 5.03 17.11
N VAL A 62 -15.28 3.80 17.19
CA VAL A 62 -15.28 2.84 16.09
C VAL A 62 -16.71 2.69 15.58
N VAL A 63 -16.95 3.00 14.31
CA VAL A 63 -18.25 2.82 13.65
C VAL A 63 -18.21 1.53 12.84
N VAL A 64 -19.10 0.60 13.18
CA VAL A 64 -19.30 -0.68 12.50
C VAL A 64 -20.38 -0.52 11.46
N CYS A 65 -19.99 -0.41 10.19
CA CYS A 65 -20.90 -0.19 9.08
C CYS A 65 -21.43 -1.51 8.51
N ASP A 66 -22.74 -1.72 8.59
CA ASP A 66 -23.47 -2.67 7.75
C ASP A 66 -22.95 -4.13 7.80
N MET A 67 -22.40 -4.57 8.94
CA MET A 67 -21.98 -5.96 9.18
C MET A 67 -23.17 -6.88 9.42
N TRP A 68 -24.00 -7.08 8.39
CA TRP A 68 -25.28 -7.79 8.50
C TRP A 68 -25.15 -9.31 8.72
N ASP A 69 -26.20 -9.91 9.28
CA ASP A 69 -26.33 -11.36 9.46
C ASP A 69 -26.40 -12.14 8.14
N LYS A 70 -26.94 -11.51 7.09
CA LYS A 70 -27.09 -12.12 5.77
C LYS A 70 -27.03 -11.09 4.67
N HIS A 71 -26.47 -11.46 3.53
CA HIS A 71 -26.54 -10.68 2.30
C HIS A 71 -27.15 -11.52 1.18
N TRP A 72 -27.72 -10.88 0.15
CA TRP A 72 -28.28 -11.62 -0.98
C TRP A 72 -27.20 -12.34 -1.79
N CYS A 73 -25.98 -11.80 -1.81
CA CYS A 73 -24.79 -12.49 -2.32
C CYS A 73 -24.21 -13.44 -1.25
N LYS A 74 -24.13 -14.74 -1.58
CA LYS A 74 -23.54 -15.77 -0.71
C LYS A 74 -22.06 -15.51 -0.42
N GLY A 75 -21.30 -15.04 -1.42
CA GLY A 75 -19.90 -14.67 -1.26
C GLY A 75 -19.70 -13.55 -0.25
N ALA A 76 -20.49 -12.46 -0.35
CA ALA A 76 -20.47 -11.36 0.61
C ALA A 76 -20.83 -11.83 2.03
N THR A 77 -21.87 -12.67 2.17
CA THR A 77 -22.24 -13.27 3.47
C THR A 77 -21.08 -14.07 4.08
N SER A 78 -20.39 -14.86 3.26
CA SER A 78 -19.27 -15.68 3.73
C SER A 78 -18.07 -14.84 4.15
N ARG A 79 -17.75 -13.77 3.39
CA ARG A 79 -16.66 -12.84 3.74
C ARG A 79 -16.97 -12.05 5.02
N VAL A 80 -18.21 -11.59 5.21
CA VAL A 80 -18.65 -10.99 6.48
C VAL A 80 -18.41 -11.96 7.65
N ALA A 81 -18.87 -13.21 7.51
CA ALA A 81 -18.71 -14.22 8.56
C ALA A 81 -17.23 -14.54 8.86
N GLU A 82 -16.36 -14.55 7.85
CA GLU A 82 -14.93 -14.80 8.02
C GLU A 82 -14.20 -13.63 8.71
N MET A 83 -14.58 -12.39 8.39
CA MET A 83 -13.96 -11.19 8.95
C MET A 83 -14.46 -10.86 10.37
N ALA A 84 -15.72 -11.19 10.67
CA ALA A 84 -16.37 -10.79 11.91
C ALA A 84 -15.63 -11.20 13.20
N PRO A 85 -15.04 -12.40 13.35
CA PRO A 85 -14.30 -12.77 14.57
C PRO A 85 -13.11 -11.84 14.85
N ARG A 86 -12.32 -11.52 13.81
CA ARG A 86 -11.18 -10.62 13.94
C ARG A 86 -11.64 -9.18 14.21
N MET A 87 -12.74 -8.76 13.59
CA MET A 87 -13.36 -7.46 13.89
C MET A 87 -13.85 -7.41 15.34
N ASN A 88 -14.48 -8.46 15.88
CA ASN A 88 -14.93 -8.47 17.27
C ASN A 88 -13.76 -8.29 18.25
N LEU A 89 -12.63 -8.97 18.02
CA LEU A 89 -11.39 -8.75 18.79
C LEU A 89 -10.93 -7.30 18.73
N PHE A 90 -10.97 -6.69 17.54
CA PHE A 90 -10.62 -5.27 17.35
C PHE A 90 -11.52 -4.35 18.16
N LEU A 91 -12.82 -4.57 18.13
CA LEU A 91 -13.79 -3.79 18.91
C LEU A 91 -13.55 -3.94 20.40
N GLU A 92 -13.27 -5.15 20.89
CA GLU A 92 -12.92 -5.37 22.31
C GLU A 92 -11.63 -4.66 22.71
N ALA A 93 -10.60 -4.67 21.86
CA ALA A 93 -9.36 -3.96 22.12
C ALA A 93 -9.56 -2.43 22.12
N ALA A 94 -10.33 -1.91 21.17
CA ALA A 94 -10.68 -0.49 21.14
C ALA A 94 -11.50 -0.08 22.38
N ARG A 95 -12.47 -0.91 22.82
CA ARG A 95 -13.21 -0.69 24.08
C ARG A 95 -12.30 -0.64 25.29
N ARG A 96 -11.32 -1.55 25.40
CA ARG A 96 -10.33 -1.55 26.51
C ARG A 96 -9.50 -0.26 26.56
N LYS A 97 -9.31 0.40 25.42
CA LYS A 97 -8.65 1.72 25.33
C LYS A 97 -9.61 2.89 25.61
N GLY A 98 -10.89 2.63 25.83
CA GLY A 98 -11.91 3.63 26.14
C GLY A 98 -12.75 4.10 24.94
N ALA A 99 -12.58 3.50 23.76
CA ALA A 99 -13.30 3.91 22.56
C ALA A 99 -14.79 3.53 22.61
N LEU A 100 -15.64 4.44 22.12
CA LEU A 100 -17.07 4.14 21.91
C LEU A 100 -17.23 3.27 20.66
N ILE A 101 -17.95 2.15 20.78
CA ILE A 101 -18.36 1.38 19.61
C ILE A 101 -19.79 1.77 19.21
N ILE A 102 -19.95 2.10 17.93
CA ILE A 102 -21.22 2.47 17.32
C ILE A 102 -21.55 1.44 16.25
N HIS A 103 -22.56 0.63 16.50
CA HIS A 103 -23.09 -0.34 15.55
C HIS A 103 -24.11 0.33 14.63
N ALA A 104 -23.85 0.32 13.33
CA ALA A 104 -24.71 0.93 12.32
C ALA A 104 -25.21 -0.12 11.30
N PRO A 105 -26.08 -1.07 11.72
CA PRO A 105 -26.66 -2.06 10.83
C PRO A 105 -27.83 -1.44 10.06
N SER A 106 -27.51 -0.69 8.99
CA SER A 106 -28.52 0.08 8.27
C SER A 106 -29.63 -0.82 7.73
N ALA A 107 -30.85 -0.28 7.70
CA ALA A 107 -32.07 -1.02 7.33
C ALA A 107 -32.45 -2.20 8.26
N CYS A 108 -31.76 -2.38 9.39
CA CYS A 108 -32.10 -3.38 10.42
C CYS A 108 -32.56 -2.76 11.75
N MET A 109 -32.75 -1.44 11.82
CA MET A 109 -32.98 -0.73 13.08
C MET A 109 -34.21 -1.20 13.87
N ALA A 110 -35.24 -1.73 13.19
CA ALA A 110 -36.44 -2.27 13.82
C ALA A 110 -36.13 -3.42 14.80
N ALA A 111 -35.09 -4.22 14.53
CA ALA A 111 -34.67 -5.31 15.41
C ALA A 111 -34.09 -4.81 16.75
N TYR A 112 -33.71 -3.53 16.82
CA TYR A 112 -33.03 -2.93 17.97
C TYR A 112 -33.87 -1.88 18.68
N LYS A 113 -35.16 -1.72 18.34
CA LYS A 113 -36.03 -0.65 18.87
C LYS A 113 -36.04 -0.57 20.41
N ASP A 114 -35.94 -1.72 21.08
CA ASP A 114 -35.97 -1.84 22.54
C ASP A 114 -34.58 -2.04 23.18
N HIS A 115 -33.52 -2.11 22.36
CA HIS A 115 -32.17 -2.39 22.83
C HIS A 115 -31.58 -1.19 23.59
N ALA A 116 -30.89 -1.43 24.71
CA ALA A 116 -30.30 -0.35 25.54
C ALA A 116 -29.35 0.55 24.73
N ALA A 117 -28.45 -0.03 23.95
CA ALA A 117 -27.56 0.70 23.04
C ALA A 117 -28.30 1.54 21.97
N ARG A 118 -29.51 1.15 21.54
CA ARG A 118 -30.34 1.98 20.64
C ARG A 118 -30.90 3.20 21.37
N ARG A 119 -31.47 2.97 22.56
CA ARG A 119 -31.99 4.04 23.42
C ARG A 119 -30.90 5.04 23.79
N ARG A 120 -29.66 4.57 24.03
CA ARG A 120 -28.49 5.43 24.26
C ARG A 120 -28.25 6.41 23.10
N ALA A 121 -28.35 5.95 21.86
CA ALA A 121 -28.18 6.81 20.69
C ALA A 121 -29.33 7.83 20.55
N GLN A 122 -30.57 7.43 20.85
CA GLN A 122 -31.73 8.31 20.80
C GLN A 122 -31.73 9.36 21.93
N ALA A 123 -31.17 9.00 23.09
CA ALA A 123 -31.07 9.88 24.25
C ALA A 123 -29.92 10.91 24.14
N ALA A 124 -29.05 10.78 23.13
CA ALA A 124 -27.98 11.74 22.91
C ALA A 124 -28.57 13.13 22.59
N PRO A 125 -28.22 14.17 23.35
CA PRO A 125 -28.76 15.51 23.12
C PRO A 125 -28.33 16.02 21.74
N LYS A 126 -29.18 16.82 21.11
CA LYS A 126 -28.87 17.45 19.83
C LYS A 126 -27.60 18.29 19.98
N ALA A 127 -26.59 18.02 19.16
CA ALA A 127 -25.35 18.79 19.18
C ALA A 127 -25.58 20.23 18.74
N ALA A 128 -24.95 21.18 19.43
CA ALA A 128 -25.05 22.61 19.09
C ALA A 128 -24.44 22.92 17.70
N ASN A 129 -23.43 22.16 17.30
CA ASN A 129 -22.74 22.27 16.01
C ASN A 129 -23.19 21.22 14.98
N LEU A 130 -24.41 20.70 15.07
CA LEU A 130 -24.92 19.68 14.15
C LEU A 130 -24.82 20.17 12.69
N PRO A 131 -24.01 19.51 11.82
CA PRO A 131 -23.81 19.99 10.47
C PRO A 131 -25.07 19.85 9.64
N LYS A 132 -25.31 20.85 8.78
CA LYS A 132 -26.35 20.77 7.75
C LYS A 132 -26.04 19.56 6.85
N ASP A 133 -27.06 18.77 6.55
CA ASP A 133 -27.00 17.58 5.69
C ASP A 133 -26.23 16.37 6.23
N VAL A 134 -25.82 16.34 7.51
CA VAL A 134 -25.12 15.18 8.11
C VAL A 134 -25.96 13.90 8.08
N GLY A 135 -27.29 14.03 8.03
CA GLY A 135 -28.22 12.90 7.88
C GLY A 135 -28.30 12.34 6.45
N GLY A 136 -27.70 12.99 5.46
CA GLY A 136 -27.79 12.63 4.05
C GLY A 136 -26.64 11.73 3.58
N TRP A 137 -26.91 10.94 2.54
CA TRP A 137 -25.88 10.19 1.82
C TRP A 137 -24.88 11.11 1.14
N CYS A 138 -23.58 10.88 1.34
CA CYS A 138 -22.51 11.67 0.76
C CYS A 138 -21.94 11.04 -0.52
N ARG A 139 -22.26 11.65 -1.67
CA ARG A 139 -21.87 11.12 -2.99
C ARG A 139 -20.43 11.44 -3.41
N GLY A 140 -19.77 12.39 -2.75
CA GLY A 140 -18.39 12.75 -3.03
C GLY A 140 -17.91 13.96 -2.24
N LEU A 141 -16.59 14.10 -2.13
CA LEU A 141 -15.90 15.25 -1.57
C LEU A 141 -15.27 16.13 -2.66
N PRO A 142 -15.02 17.42 -2.39
CA PRO A 142 -14.23 18.26 -3.29
C PRO A 142 -12.85 17.67 -3.63
N SER A 143 -12.21 17.00 -2.66
CA SER A 143 -10.92 16.31 -2.84
C SER A 143 -10.98 15.09 -3.77
N GLU A 144 -12.18 14.56 -4.06
CA GLU A 144 -12.37 13.47 -5.01
C GLU A 144 -12.58 13.97 -6.44
N LYS A 145 -12.70 15.29 -6.65
CA LYS A 145 -12.89 15.86 -7.99
C LYS A 145 -11.67 15.57 -8.87
N GLY A 146 -11.91 14.98 -10.05
CA GLY A 146 -10.88 14.60 -11.01
C GLY A 146 -10.27 13.20 -10.77
N HIS A 147 -10.68 12.51 -9.72
CA HIS A 147 -10.32 11.11 -9.51
C HIS A 147 -11.27 10.20 -10.28
N THR A 148 -10.73 9.18 -10.95
CA THR A 148 -11.53 8.13 -11.60
C THR A 148 -11.90 7.08 -10.56
N TRP A 149 -13.17 6.69 -10.53
CA TRP A 149 -13.62 5.62 -9.64
C TRP A 149 -12.97 4.28 -10.03
N PRO A 150 -12.39 3.53 -9.07
CA PRO A 150 -11.44 2.46 -9.41
C PRO A 150 -12.06 1.15 -9.93
N ILE A 151 -13.36 0.93 -9.69
CA ILE A 151 -14.05 -0.32 -10.02
C ILE A 151 -15.43 -0.07 -10.61
N ASP A 152 -15.90 -0.98 -11.46
CA ASP A 152 -17.31 -1.03 -11.84
C ASP A 152 -18.12 -1.77 -10.76
N GLN A 153 -19.18 -1.13 -10.29
CA GLN A 153 -20.09 -1.61 -9.25
C GLN A 153 -21.56 -1.62 -9.68
N ALA A 154 -21.85 -1.45 -10.98
CA ALA A 154 -23.20 -1.29 -11.50
C ALA A 154 -24.09 -2.53 -11.30
N ASP A 155 -23.51 -3.72 -11.18
CA ASP A 155 -24.23 -5.00 -11.13
C ASP A 155 -24.52 -5.53 -9.71
N GLY A 156 -24.20 -4.74 -8.68
CA GLY A 156 -24.32 -5.13 -7.27
C GLY A 156 -23.21 -6.07 -6.77
N GLY A 157 -22.15 -6.29 -7.55
CA GLY A 157 -20.91 -6.92 -7.11
C GLY A 157 -20.98 -8.40 -6.73
N CYS A 158 -21.99 -9.14 -7.22
CA CYS A 158 -22.08 -10.59 -6.97
C CYS A 158 -21.31 -11.36 -8.03
N ASP A 159 -20.26 -12.05 -7.58
CA ASP A 159 -19.40 -12.90 -8.40
C ASP A 159 -19.78 -14.40 -8.34
N CYS A 160 -20.77 -14.80 -7.53
CA CYS A 160 -21.20 -16.19 -7.38
C CYS A 160 -21.70 -16.82 -8.69
N GLU A 161 -21.48 -18.13 -8.85
CA GLU A 161 -21.97 -18.93 -9.97
C GLU A 161 -22.78 -20.14 -9.45
N PRO A 162 -24.07 -20.28 -9.86
CA PRO A 162 -24.88 -19.30 -10.58
C PRO A 162 -25.09 -18.00 -9.78
N LYS A 163 -25.38 -16.88 -10.48
CA LYS A 163 -25.59 -15.56 -9.85
C LYS A 163 -26.72 -15.64 -8.82
N CYS A 164 -26.49 -15.07 -7.64
CA CYS A 164 -27.48 -15.06 -6.57
C CYS A 164 -28.67 -14.15 -6.94
N LYS A 165 -29.89 -14.53 -6.51
CA LYS A 165 -31.07 -13.69 -6.63
C LYS A 165 -30.94 -12.45 -5.73
N GLY A 166 -31.14 -11.26 -6.28
CA GLY A 166 -31.11 -10.00 -5.53
C GLY A 166 -32.22 -9.87 -4.49
N GLY A 167 -32.01 -9.00 -3.50
CA GLY A 167 -32.99 -8.69 -2.44
C GLY A 167 -32.32 -8.14 -1.18
N ASN A 168 -33.11 -7.95 -0.12
CA ASN A 168 -32.63 -7.40 1.16
C ASN A 168 -32.87 -8.41 2.30
N PRO A 169 -32.11 -9.53 2.37
CA PRO A 169 -32.38 -10.61 3.31
C PRO A 169 -31.87 -10.36 4.74
N TRP A 170 -31.06 -9.32 4.94
CA TRP A 170 -30.55 -8.94 6.26
C TRP A 170 -31.69 -8.54 7.18
N ARG A 171 -31.56 -8.90 8.47
CA ARG A 171 -32.53 -8.54 9.50
C ARG A 171 -31.88 -7.84 10.69
N ARG A 172 -30.57 -8.02 10.87
CA ARG A 172 -29.78 -7.52 12.00
C ARG A 172 -28.29 -7.49 11.66
N GLN A 173 -27.47 -7.02 12.58
CA GLN A 173 -26.03 -7.24 12.57
C GLN A 173 -25.75 -8.73 12.81
N ILE A 174 -24.63 -9.23 12.26
CA ILE A 174 -24.14 -10.58 12.55
C ILE A 174 -23.89 -10.77 14.05
N ASP A 175 -24.38 -11.89 14.60
CA ASP A 175 -24.33 -12.19 16.04
C ASP A 175 -22.89 -12.35 16.58
N THR A 176 -21.90 -12.61 15.71
CA THR A 176 -20.48 -12.69 16.07
C THR A 176 -19.93 -11.36 16.62
N LEU A 177 -20.50 -10.22 16.22
CA LEU A 177 -20.10 -8.92 16.74
C LEU A 177 -20.90 -8.63 18.01
N THR A 178 -20.23 -8.75 19.16
CA THR A 178 -20.86 -8.52 20.46
C THR A 178 -21.20 -7.04 20.61
N ILE A 179 -22.47 -6.75 20.86
CA ILE A 179 -22.96 -5.43 21.25
C ILE A 179 -23.10 -5.42 22.77
N ARG A 180 -22.39 -4.50 23.44
CA ARG A 180 -22.41 -4.34 24.89
C ARG A 180 -23.30 -3.18 25.32
N ASP A 181 -23.62 -3.12 26.61
CA ASP A 181 -24.50 -2.08 27.16
C ASP A 181 -23.88 -0.68 27.05
N GLU A 182 -22.55 -0.57 27.09
CA GLU A 182 -21.81 0.69 26.90
C GLU A 182 -21.80 1.20 25.45
N ASP A 183 -22.11 0.33 24.48
CA ASP A 183 -22.10 0.66 23.05
C ASP A 183 -23.33 1.47 22.63
N ALA A 184 -23.35 1.88 21.37
CA ALA A 184 -24.49 2.53 20.73
C ALA A 184 -24.94 1.79 19.46
N ILE A 185 -26.22 1.92 19.10
CA ILE A 185 -26.77 1.43 17.82
C ILE A 185 -27.51 2.56 17.10
N SER A 186 -27.04 2.94 15.90
CA SER A 186 -27.73 3.88 15.01
C SER A 186 -27.17 3.83 13.60
N ASP A 187 -28.05 3.91 12.60
CA ASP A 187 -27.71 4.18 11.20
C ASP A 187 -28.01 5.63 10.77
N SER A 188 -28.42 6.49 11.71
CA SER A 188 -28.73 7.91 11.49
C SER A 188 -27.49 8.77 11.69
N GLY A 189 -27.08 9.49 10.64
CA GLY A 189 -25.94 10.42 10.73
C GLY A 189 -26.13 11.51 11.80
N VAL A 190 -27.36 11.94 12.05
CA VAL A 190 -27.67 12.95 13.09
C VAL A 190 -27.44 12.39 14.50
N GLU A 191 -27.96 11.20 14.79
CA GLU A 191 -27.81 10.59 16.10
C GLU A 191 -26.35 10.19 16.37
N VAL A 192 -25.66 9.66 15.34
CA VAL A 192 -24.22 9.38 15.42
C VAL A 192 -23.45 10.65 15.71
N TRP A 193 -23.74 11.76 15.03
CA TRP A 193 -23.10 13.05 15.29
C TRP A 193 -23.35 13.55 16.71
N ASN A 194 -24.60 13.48 17.18
CA ASN A 194 -24.96 13.87 18.55
C ASN A 194 -24.14 13.11 19.60
N MET A 195 -24.00 11.79 19.46
CA MET A 195 -23.18 10.98 20.38
C MET A 195 -21.69 11.34 20.32
N VAL A 196 -21.17 11.56 19.11
CA VAL A 196 -19.79 11.95 18.87
C VAL A 196 -19.49 13.29 19.57
N GLU A 197 -20.37 14.27 19.43
CA GLU A 197 -20.20 15.58 20.09
C GLU A 197 -20.41 15.51 21.61
N GLN A 198 -21.46 14.81 22.08
CA GLN A 198 -21.74 14.65 23.51
C GLN A 198 -20.54 14.11 24.29
N ARG A 199 -19.79 13.18 23.69
CA ARG A 199 -18.61 12.54 24.31
C ARG A 199 -17.29 13.26 23.98
N GLY A 200 -17.34 14.33 23.19
CA GLY A 200 -16.15 15.03 22.72
C GLY A 200 -15.23 14.14 21.88
N ILE A 201 -15.78 13.23 21.10
CA ILE A 201 -15.03 12.35 20.19
C ILE A 201 -14.46 13.20 19.05
N ALA A 202 -13.14 13.17 18.90
CA ALA A 202 -12.42 13.83 17.81
C ALA A 202 -12.04 12.86 16.69
N ASN A 203 -11.86 11.57 17.04
CA ASN A 203 -11.33 10.56 16.13
C ASN A 203 -12.35 9.47 15.82
N VAL A 204 -12.43 9.05 14.57
CA VAL A 204 -13.38 8.03 14.11
C VAL A 204 -12.66 6.97 13.28
N MET A 205 -12.77 5.72 13.69
CA MET A 205 -12.34 4.56 12.92
C MET A 205 -13.57 3.93 12.28
N LEU A 206 -13.58 3.74 10.96
CA LEU A 206 -14.63 2.98 10.29
C LEU A 206 -14.16 1.57 9.96
N VAL A 207 -15.03 0.60 10.26
CA VAL A 207 -14.93 -0.81 9.87
C VAL A 207 -16.23 -1.24 9.21
N GLY A 208 -16.23 -2.34 8.46
CA GLY A 208 -17.46 -2.90 7.89
C GLY A 208 -17.42 -3.05 6.38
N VAL A 209 -18.57 -3.33 5.76
CA VAL A 209 -18.63 -3.83 4.38
C VAL A 209 -19.29 -2.89 3.40
N HIS A 210 -19.12 -3.22 2.12
CA HIS A 210 -19.40 -2.37 0.98
C HIS A 210 -18.59 -1.08 1.04
N THR A 211 -17.25 -1.23 1.12
CA THR A 211 -16.27 -0.13 1.19
C THR A 211 -16.55 0.97 0.17
N ASN A 212 -16.89 0.55 -1.05
CA ASN A 212 -17.20 1.36 -2.22
C ASN A 212 -18.58 2.06 -2.20
N MET A 213 -19.40 1.81 -1.18
CA MET A 213 -20.76 2.34 -1.11
C MET A 213 -21.14 2.75 0.32
N CYS A 214 -21.37 1.79 1.21
CA CYS A 214 -21.88 2.06 2.56
C CYS A 214 -20.84 2.76 3.44
N VAL A 215 -19.67 2.14 3.62
CA VAL A 215 -18.58 2.66 4.46
C VAL A 215 -18.16 4.07 4.03
N ILE A 216 -18.06 4.32 2.72
CA ILE A 216 -17.65 5.62 2.21
C ILE A 216 -18.79 6.66 2.23
N GLY A 217 -20.03 6.26 1.92
CA GLY A 217 -21.10 7.18 1.51
C GLY A 217 -22.30 7.30 2.45
N ARG A 218 -22.50 6.38 3.42
CA ARG A 218 -23.59 6.48 4.40
C ARG A 218 -23.54 7.81 5.16
N PRO A 219 -24.64 8.26 5.79
CA PRO A 219 -24.67 9.46 6.60
C PRO A 219 -23.57 9.52 7.68
N PHE A 220 -23.26 8.37 8.29
CA PHE A 220 -22.18 8.19 9.27
C PHE A 220 -20.84 7.75 8.65
N GLY A 221 -20.75 7.70 7.33
CA GLY A 221 -19.62 7.17 6.56
C GLY A 221 -18.40 8.08 6.50
N LEU A 222 -17.32 7.58 5.89
CA LEU A 222 -16.01 8.25 5.82
C LEU A 222 -16.12 9.68 5.30
N ARG A 223 -16.88 9.91 4.24
CA ARG A 223 -16.98 11.23 3.60
C ARG A 223 -17.59 12.27 4.52
N ASN A 224 -18.69 11.97 5.21
CA ASN A 224 -19.31 12.94 6.11
C ASN A 224 -18.43 13.20 7.34
N MET A 225 -17.83 12.15 7.93
CA MET A 225 -16.90 12.33 9.04
C MET A 225 -15.71 13.21 8.65
N ALA A 226 -15.12 13.00 7.48
CA ALA A 226 -14.03 13.84 6.96
C ALA A 226 -14.49 15.27 6.66
N ARG A 227 -15.61 15.43 5.93
CA ARG A 227 -16.16 16.73 5.50
C ARG A 227 -16.45 17.65 6.67
N PHE A 228 -16.90 17.09 7.80
CA PHE A 228 -17.26 17.85 8.99
C PHE A 228 -16.15 17.88 10.05
N GLY A 229 -14.91 17.54 9.67
CA GLY A 229 -13.72 17.87 10.46
C GLY A 229 -13.34 16.85 11.53
N LYS A 230 -13.84 15.61 11.48
CA LYS A 230 -13.33 14.53 12.35
C LYS A 230 -12.04 13.95 11.79
N ASN A 231 -11.16 13.53 12.69
CA ASN A 231 -9.99 12.72 12.33
C ASN A 231 -10.48 11.31 12.00
N VAL A 232 -10.74 11.04 10.73
CA VAL A 232 -11.32 9.77 10.30
C VAL A 232 -10.29 8.88 9.63
N VAL A 233 -10.34 7.59 9.95
CA VAL A 233 -9.57 6.53 9.28
C VAL A 233 -10.45 5.36 8.90
N LEU A 234 -10.14 4.72 7.78
CA LEU A 234 -10.63 3.37 7.48
C LEU A 234 -9.65 2.34 8.07
N VAL A 235 -10.16 1.30 8.74
CA VAL A 235 -9.34 0.14 9.10
C VAL A 235 -9.30 -0.80 7.89
N ARG A 236 -8.24 -0.69 7.08
CA ARG A 236 -8.18 -1.20 5.70
C ARG A 236 -8.29 -2.71 5.55
N ASP A 237 -7.94 -3.46 6.59
CA ASP A 237 -8.03 -4.92 6.63
C ASP A 237 -9.31 -5.42 7.31
N LEU A 238 -10.16 -4.53 7.84
CA LEU A 238 -11.48 -4.85 8.39
C LEU A 238 -12.59 -4.26 7.53
N THR A 239 -12.45 -4.41 6.21
CA THR A 239 -13.44 -3.99 5.23
C THR A 239 -13.55 -4.96 4.05
N ASP A 240 -14.69 -4.92 3.35
CA ASP A 240 -14.95 -5.70 2.14
C ASP A 240 -15.71 -4.84 1.13
N THR A 241 -15.42 -5.01 -0.16
CA THR A 241 -16.01 -4.23 -1.24
C THR A 241 -17.12 -5.00 -1.94
N MET A 242 -18.19 -4.32 -2.35
CA MET A 242 -19.17 -4.91 -3.26
C MET A 242 -18.62 -4.85 -4.69
N TYR A 243 -17.92 -5.91 -5.12
CA TYR A 243 -17.26 -5.97 -6.43
C TYR A 243 -17.35 -7.37 -7.05
N ASN A 244 -17.79 -7.41 -8.31
CA ASN A 244 -17.78 -8.60 -9.16
C ASN A 244 -16.47 -8.60 -9.95
N SER A 245 -15.62 -9.61 -9.74
CA SER A 245 -14.30 -9.73 -10.39
C SER A 245 -14.37 -9.82 -11.93
N ARG A 246 -15.54 -10.17 -12.49
CA ARG A 246 -15.78 -10.17 -13.94
C ARG A 246 -16.11 -8.79 -14.50
N SER A 247 -16.44 -7.81 -13.66
CA SER A 247 -16.65 -6.42 -14.06
C SER A 247 -15.33 -5.67 -14.13
N ALA A 248 -15.27 -4.57 -14.88
CA ALA A 248 -14.06 -3.75 -14.97
C ALA A 248 -13.55 -3.37 -13.56
N PRO A 249 -12.24 -3.45 -13.27
CA PRO A 249 -11.12 -3.64 -14.19
C PRO A 249 -10.72 -5.10 -14.49
N HIS A 250 -11.59 -6.09 -14.26
CA HIS A 250 -11.32 -7.52 -14.47
C HIS A 250 -10.17 -8.05 -13.62
N VAL A 251 -10.20 -7.71 -12.33
CA VAL A 251 -9.20 -8.16 -11.35
C VAL A 251 -9.85 -9.02 -10.28
N SER A 252 -9.05 -9.74 -9.52
CA SER A 252 -9.57 -10.50 -8.37
C SER A 252 -10.38 -9.60 -7.44
N HIS A 253 -11.35 -10.19 -6.72
CA HIS A 253 -12.18 -9.46 -5.76
C HIS A 253 -11.32 -8.62 -4.79
N PHE A 254 -10.29 -9.23 -4.22
CA PHE A 254 -9.39 -8.59 -3.27
C PHE A 254 -8.56 -7.45 -3.88
N THR A 255 -8.16 -7.58 -5.16
CA THR A 255 -7.52 -6.46 -5.87
C THR A 255 -8.50 -5.31 -6.06
N GLY A 256 -9.78 -5.59 -6.32
CA GLY A 256 -10.83 -4.56 -6.35
C GLY A 256 -10.97 -3.83 -5.02
N THR A 257 -10.94 -4.55 -3.90
CA THR A 257 -10.91 -3.94 -2.56
C THR A 257 -9.67 -3.05 -2.36
N ASP A 258 -8.48 -3.53 -2.73
CA ASP A 258 -7.24 -2.74 -2.64
C ASP A 258 -7.36 -1.42 -3.41
N LEU A 259 -7.91 -1.44 -4.63
CA LEU A 259 -8.07 -0.24 -5.44
C LEU A 259 -9.05 0.78 -4.81
N VAL A 260 -10.12 0.31 -4.16
CA VAL A 260 -11.05 1.19 -3.42
C VAL A 260 -10.38 1.79 -2.20
N VAL A 261 -9.60 1.01 -1.45
CA VAL A 261 -8.79 1.50 -0.32
C VAL A 261 -7.78 2.55 -0.80
N GLU A 262 -7.12 2.33 -1.94
CA GLU A 262 -6.18 3.31 -2.51
C GLU A 262 -6.87 4.62 -2.93
N HIS A 263 -8.09 4.56 -3.49
CA HIS A 263 -8.89 5.75 -3.76
C HIS A 263 -9.20 6.52 -2.46
N ILE A 264 -9.57 5.81 -1.39
CA ILE A 264 -9.84 6.41 -0.08
C ILE A 264 -8.57 7.08 0.48
N GLU A 265 -7.43 6.38 0.48
CA GLU A 265 -6.13 6.91 0.92
C GLU A 265 -5.70 8.16 0.14
N THR A 266 -6.13 8.26 -1.11
CA THR A 266 -5.77 9.34 -2.01
C THR A 266 -6.65 10.56 -1.80
N ALA A 267 -7.96 10.36 -1.75
CA ALA A 267 -8.93 11.44 -1.95
C ALA A 267 -9.91 11.65 -0.80
N VAL A 268 -9.99 10.74 0.17
CA VAL A 268 -10.99 10.79 1.26
C VAL A 268 -10.32 10.97 2.61
N CYS A 269 -9.59 9.97 3.08
CA CYS A 269 -8.95 10.00 4.40
C CYS A 269 -7.82 8.96 4.53
N PRO A 270 -6.95 9.07 5.55
CA PRO A 270 -5.95 8.05 5.81
C PRO A 270 -6.55 6.69 6.22
N THR A 271 -5.72 5.64 6.21
CA THR A 271 -6.10 4.30 6.67
C THR A 271 -5.16 3.79 7.76
N VAL A 272 -5.64 2.83 8.56
CA VAL A 272 -4.85 2.06 9.54
C VAL A 272 -5.12 0.57 9.35
N ALA A 273 -4.30 -0.30 9.94
CA ALA A 273 -4.57 -1.75 9.95
C ALA A 273 -4.85 -2.24 11.38
N SER A 274 -5.62 -3.33 11.50
CA SER A 274 -6.13 -3.84 12.77
C SER A 274 -5.04 -4.32 13.72
N ASP A 275 -3.89 -4.75 13.20
CA ASP A 275 -2.72 -5.16 13.96
C ASP A 275 -2.07 -4.01 14.75
N GLN A 276 -2.29 -2.76 14.37
CA GLN A 276 -1.81 -1.62 15.15
C GLN A 276 -2.54 -1.51 16.51
N VAL A 277 -3.77 -2.06 16.61
CA VAL A 277 -4.55 -2.11 17.86
C VAL A 277 -4.46 -3.49 18.52
N LEU A 278 -4.35 -4.56 17.73
CA LEU A 278 -4.39 -5.95 18.22
C LEU A 278 -3.03 -6.63 18.35
N GLY A 279 -1.99 -6.08 17.75
CA GLY A 279 -0.75 -6.79 17.46
C GLY A 279 -0.91 -7.87 16.37
N GLY A 280 0.18 -8.59 16.13
CA GLY A 280 0.23 -9.70 15.19
C GLY A 280 0.33 -9.25 13.74
N LYS A 281 -0.54 -9.77 12.88
CA LYS A 281 -0.58 -9.47 11.44
C LYS A 281 -1.94 -8.88 11.05
N PRO A 282 -2.00 -8.01 10.02
CA PRO A 282 -3.27 -7.58 9.44
C PRO A 282 -4.14 -8.78 9.03
N PHE A 283 -5.45 -8.62 9.14
CA PHE A 283 -6.42 -9.60 8.65
C PHE A 283 -6.23 -9.86 7.15
N ARG A 284 -6.44 -11.11 6.75
CA ARG A 284 -6.41 -11.52 5.36
C ARG A 284 -7.39 -12.67 5.17
N PHE A 285 -8.26 -12.54 4.17
CA PHE A 285 -9.16 -13.63 3.78
C PHE A 285 -8.38 -14.87 3.36
N LYS A 286 -8.83 -16.05 3.75
CA LYS A 286 -8.25 -17.36 3.39
C LYS A 286 -8.18 -17.57 1.87
N ALA A 287 -9.16 -17.02 1.16
CA ALA A 287 -9.21 -17.07 -0.31
C ALA A 287 -8.26 -16.08 -0.98
N ASP A 288 -7.74 -15.07 -0.28
CA ASP A 288 -6.70 -14.20 -0.81
C ASP A 288 -5.34 -14.90 -0.70
N ARG A 289 -4.92 -15.60 -1.77
CA ARG A 289 -3.63 -16.29 -1.87
C ARG A 289 -2.59 -15.55 -2.74
N ARG A 290 -2.86 -14.29 -3.07
CA ARG A 290 -2.01 -13.49 -3.97
C ARG A 290 -0.61 -13.27 -3.35
N PRO A 291 0.50 -13.51 -4.07
CA PRO A 291 1.82 -13.15 -3.56
C PRO A 291 1.91 -11.64 -3.28
N ARG A 292 2.55 -11.27 -2.17
CA ARG A 292 2.82 -9.88 -1.80
C ARG A 292 4.13 -9.42 -2.44
N VAL A 293 4.07 -8.43 -3.33
CA VAL A 293 5.27 -7.88 -3.98
C VAL A 293 5.46 -6.46 -3.52
N VAL A 294 6.62 -6.14 -2.93
CA VAL A 294 6.96 -4.75 -2.59
C VAL A 294 7.99 -4.24 -3.58
N LEU A 295 7.67 -3.12 -4.24
CA LEU A 295 8.53 -2.47 -5.21
C LEU A 295 9.04 -1.17 -4.61
N VAL A 296 10.34 -0.90 -4.69
CA VAL A 296 10.96 0.32 -4.16
C VAL A 296 11.62 1.10 -5.28
N ALA A 297 11.03 2.25 -5.60
CA ALA A 297 11.60 3.25 -6.49
C ALA A 297 12.39 4.26 -5.67
N GLY A 298 13.68 4.42 -5.97
CA GLY A 298 14.56 5.35 -5.28
C GLY A 298 15.63 5.90 -6.21
N GLU A 299 15.26 6.13 -7.47
CA GLU A 299 16.11 6.78 -8.46
C GLU A 299 15.40 8.06 -8.92
N THR A 300 16.11 9.18 -8.86
CA THR A 300 15.60 10.50 -9.21
C THR A 300 16.27 11.02 -10.46
N HIS A 301 15.46 11.35 -11.48
CA HIS A 301 15.77 12.16 -12.66
C HIS A 301 16.65 11.55 -13.77
N HIS A 302 17.13 10.30 -13.67
CA HIS A 302 17.99 9.73 -14.72
C HIS A 302 17.35 8.57 -15.49
N TYR A 303 16.59 7.69 -14.85
CA TYR A 303 16.11 6.45 -15.50
C TYR A 303 14.60 6.22 -15.35
N GLY A 304 13.91 7.03 -14.55
CA GLY A 304 12.46 7.01 -14.42
C GLY A 304 11.94 5.85 -13.57
N SER A 305 12.69 5.43 -12.53
CA SER A 305 12.36 4.25 -11.72
C SER A 305 10.92 4.19 -11.24
N GLU A 306 10.36 5.32 -10.82
CA GLU A 306 8.97 5.36 -10.36
C GLU A 306 7.98 5.04 -11.47
N GLY A 307 8.10 5.67 -12.64
CA GLY A 307 7.23 5.38 -13.78
C GLY A 307 7.35 3.94 -14.25
N ASN A 308 8.58 3.42 -14.30
CA ASN A 308 8.86 2.04 -14.69
C ASN A 308 8.23 1.04 -13.71
N LEU A 309 8.44 1.24 -12.40
CA LEU A 309 7.86 0.35 -11.39
C LEU A 309 6.36 0.52 -11.24
N ARG A 310 5.76 1.68 -11.60
CA ARG A 310 4.30 1.83 -11.73
C ARG A 310 3.74 0.91 -12.81
N LEU A 311 4.33 0.94 -14.01
CA LEU A 311 3.93 0.03 -15.11
C LEU A 311 4.02 -1.43 -14.69
N LEU A 312 5.11 -1.82 -14.02
CA LEU A 312 5.26 -3.17 -13.49
C LEU A 312 4.20 -3.48 -12.43
N THR A 313 3.97 -2.58 -11.47
CA THR A 313 2.97 -2.77 -10.39
C THR A 313 1.58 -3.02 -10.97
N GLU A 314 1.18 -2.25 -11.99
CA GLU A 314 -0.11 -2.43 -12.67
C GLU A 314 -0.18 -3.78 -13.40
N ALA A 315 0.88 -4.18 -14.10
CA ALA A 315 0.94 -5.48 -14.76
C ALA A 315 0.83 -6.63 -13.75
N LEU A 316 1.55 -6.57 -12.64
CA LEU A 316 1.52 -7.61 -11.60
C LEU A 316 0.13 -7.74 -10.95
N ARG A 317 -0.54 -6.61 -10.68
CA ARG A 317 -1.90 -6.60 -10.11
C ARG A 317 -2.96 -7.11 -11.10
N ARG A 318 -2.93 -6.61 -12.34
CA ARG A 318 -4.00 -6.83 -13.32
C ARG A 318 -3.86 -8.14 -14.09
N LYS A 319 -2.63 -8.58 -14.36
CA LYS A 319 -2.36 -9.73 -15.23
C LYS A 319 -1.78 -10.95 -14.51
N HIS A 320 -1.20 -10.76 -13.33
CA HIS A 320 -0.50 -11.85 -12.62
C HIS A 320 -1.04 -12.16 -11.23
N GLY A 321 -2.15 -11.55 -10.83
CA GLY A 321 -2.84 -11.90 -9.58
C GLY A 321 -1.99 -11.66 -8.33
N MET A 322 -1.14 -10.63 -8.33
CA MET A 322 -0.26 -10.31 -7.20
C MET A 322 -0.77 -9.08 -6.43
N CYS A 323 -0.57 -9.09 -5.12
CA CYS A 323 -0.73 -7.92 -4.26
C CYS A 323 0.57 -7.11 -4.31
N ALA A 324 0.73 -6.29 -5.36
CA ALA A 324 1.92 -5.47 -5.55
C ALA A 324 1.76 -4.08 -4.92
N THR A 325 2.76 -3.56 -4.20
CA THR A 325 2.76 -2.23 -3.59
C THR A 325 4.03 -1.48 -3.97
N LEU A 326 3.87 -0.32 -4.59
CA LEU A 326 4.99 0.58 -4.92
C LEU A 326 5.24 1.57 -3.78
N LEU A 327 6.46 1.54 -3.26
CA LEU A 327 7.02 2.52 -2.33
C LEU A 327 7.99 3.41 -3.10
N VAL A 328 7.94 4.71 -2.83
CA VAL A 328 8.81 5.70 -3.46
C VAL A 328 9.66 6.34 -2.38
N VAL A 329 10.97 6.37 -2.58
CA VAL A 329 11.90 7.06 -1.68
C VAL A 329 11.78 8.55 -1.92
N GLU A 330 11.49 9.24 -0.84
CA GLU A 330 11.10 10.63 -0.75
C GLU A 330 12.26 11.48 -0.25
N GLY A 331 12.34 12.71 -0.77
CA GLY A 331 13.54 13.52 -0.64
C GLY A 331 14.77 12.71 -1.04
N GLN A 332 15.81 12.73 -0.20
CA GLN A 332 17.02 11.96 -0.46
C GLN A 332 17.00 10.56 0.17
N HIS A 333 16.38 10.37 1.34
CA HIS A 333 16.67 9.21 2.22
C HIS A 333 15.46 8.62 2.96
N ASP A 334 14.22 8.98 2.62
CA ASP A 334 13.03 8.57 3.38
C ASP A 334 12.17 7.55 2.61
N LEU A 335 12.06 6.33 3.12
CA LEU A 335 11.22 5.26 2.54
C LEU A 335 10.01 4.99 3.43
N HIS A 336 8.91 5.72 3.19
CA HIS A 336 7.64 5.43 3.85
C HIS A 336 7.11 4.05 3.43
N GLY A 337 6.59 3.30 4.41
CA GLY A 337 6.04 1.95 4.22
C GLY A 337 7.08 0.84 4.26
N ALA A 338 8.30 1.10 4.74
CA ALA A 338 9.39 0.11 4.76
C ALA A 338 9.02 -1.17 5.53
N GLU A 339 8.17 -1.10 6.55
CA GLU A 339 7.71 -2.26 7.31
C GLU A 339 6.86 -3.24 6.48
N LEU A 340 6.28 -2.79 5.36
CA LEU A 340 5.57 -3.69 4.43
C LEU A 340 6.50 -4.74 3.81
N ILE A 341 7.81 -4.48 3.78
CA ILE A 341 8.84 -5.39 3.26
C ILE A 341 8.92 -6.66 4.13
N ASP A 342 8.70 -6.55 5.44
CA ASP A 342 8.77 -7.69 6.37
C ASP A 342 7.78 -8.81 5.99
N HIS A 343 6.73 -8.47 5.26
CA HIS A 343 5.68 -9.39 4.85
C HIS A 343 5.64 -9.68 3.34
N ALA A 344 6.65 -9.25 2.58
CA ALA A 344 6.66 -9.38 1.11
C ALA A 344 7.12 -10.77 0.65
N ASP A 345 6.41 -11.43 -0.25
CA ASP A 345 6.90 -12.67 -0.88
C ASP A 345 8.02 -12.38 -1.89
N LEU A 346 8.06 -11.16 -2.46
CA LEU A 346 9.13 -10.68 -3.34
C LEU A 346 9.44 -9.20 -3.07
N LEU A 347 10.73 -8.85 -3.03
CA LEU A 347 11.22 -7.48 -3.07
C LEU A 347 11.73 -7.13 -4.46
N VAL A 348 11.33 -5.97 -4.97
CA VAL A 348 11.79 -5.40 -6.24
C VAL A 348 12.47 -4.07 -5.97
N LEU A 349 13.74 -3.91 -6.38
CA LEU A 349 14.52 -2.71 -6.10
C LEU A 349 14.94 -1.99 -7.39
N TYR A 350 14.66 -0.69 -7.43
CA TYR A 350 15.22 0.24 -8.41
C TYR A 350 15.67 1.52 -7.70
N VAL A 351 16.82 1.45 -7.03
CA VAL A 351 17.31 2.50 -6.12
C VAL A 351 18.71 2.96 -6.53
N ARG A 352 18.98 4.27 -6.47
CA ARG A 352 20.27 4.86 -6.86
C ARG A 352 20.87 5.72 -5.74
N ARG A 353 22.14 5.45 -5.43
CA ARG A 353 23.09 6.35 -4.71
C ARG A 353 22.50 7.11 -3.53
N ARG A 354 21.81 6.41 -2.62
CA ARG A 354 21.24 7.03 -1.42
C ARG A 354 21.33 6.09 -0.24
N VAL A 355 21.53 6.63 0.95
CA VAL A 355 21.26 5.94 2.21
C VAL A 355 19.77 6.02 2.54
N LEU A 356 19.31 5.27 3.53
CA LEU A 356 17.96 5.37 4.09
C LEU A 356 18.03 5.62 5.59
N ARG A 357 16.93 6.06 6.23
CA ARG A 357 16.87 6.04 7.70
C ARG A 357 17.20 4.63 8.21
N ALA A 358 17.95 4.53 9.30
CA ALA A 358 18.45 3.24 9.80
C ALA A 358 17.31 2.23 10.03
N GLU A 359 16.22 2.67 10.66
CA GLU A 359 15.03 1.85 10.90
C GLU A 359 14.35 1.37 9.60
N GLN A 360 14.46 2.13 8.51
CA GLN A 360 13.90 1.74 7.21
C GLN A 360 14.80 0.75 6.47
N LEU A 361 16.12 0.99 6.48
CA LEU A 361 17.07 0.06 5.85
C LEU A 361 17.08 -1.30 6.55
N LYS A 362 16.82 -1.34 7.86
CA LYS A 362 16.70 -2.55 8.66
C LYS A 362 15.69 -3.55 8.08
N HIS A 363 14.54 -3.08 7.59
CA HIS A 363 13.54 -3.95 6.96
C HIS A 363 14.08 -4.63 5.68
N ILE A 364 14.80 -3.88 4.83
CA ILE A 364 15.45 -4.43 3.62
C ILE A 364 16.54 -5.44 3.99
N ARG A 365 17.36 -5.13 4.99
CA ARG A 365 18.42 -6.05 5.47
C ARG A 365 17.82 -7.33 6.03
N ALA A 366 16.87 -7.23 6.96
CA ALA A 366 16.22 -8.39 7.58
C ALA A 366 15.56 -9.29 6.54
N TYR A 367 14.91 -8.69 5.53
CA TYR A 367 14.32 -9.41 4.41
C TYR A 367 15.34 -10.25 3.63
N LEU A 368 16.44 -9.64 3.23
CA LEU A 368 17.45 -10.29 2.38
C LEU A 368 18.30 -11.28 3.18
N GLU A 369 18.64 -10.98 4.42
CA GLU A 369 19.37 -11.89 5.32
C GLU A 369 18.55 -13.15 5.64
N ALA A 370 17.22 -13.06 5.60
CA ALA A 370 16.32 -14.21 5.69
C ALA A 370 16.25 -15.07 4.41
N GLY A 371 17.07 -14.77 3.38
CA GLY A 371 17.13 -15.57 2.15
C GLY A 371 15.91 -15.42 1.25
N ARG A 372 15.25 -14.26 1.27
CA ARG A 372 14.04 -14.00 0.49
C ARG A 372 14.37 -13.47 -0.91
N PRO A 373 13.51 -13.69 -1.91
CA PRO A 373 13.84 -13.43 -3.31
C PRO A 373 13.90 -11.93 -3.65
N LEU A 374 14.74 -11.59 -4.62
CA LEU A 374 14.99 -10.21 -5.05
C LEU A 374 15.01 -10.09 -6.58
N VAL A 375 14.34 -9.07 -7.11
CA VAL A 375 14.51 -8.59 -8.48
C VAL A 375 15.08 -7.17 -8.42
N ALA A 376 16.21 -6.92 -9.08
CA ALA A 376 16.90 -5.64 -8.98
C ALA A 376 17.30 -5.07 -10.36
N PHE A 377 17.21 -3.76 -10.50
CA PHE A 377 17.44 -3.04 -11.76
C PHE A 377 18.59 -2.05 -11.68
N ARG A 378 19.34 -1.94 -12.78
CA ARG A 378 20.24 -0.83 -13.13
C ARG A 378 21.05 -0.33 -11.93
N THR A 379 20.68 0.83 -11.42
CA THR A 379 21.40 1.61 -10.41
C THR A 379 21.41 0.96 -9.04
N THR A 380 20.62 -0.10 -8.85
CA THR A 380 20.60 -0.91 -7.63
C THR A 380 21.95 -1.57 -7.34
N SER A 381 22.80 -1.75 -8.37
CA SER A 381 24.23 -2.11 -8.20
C SER A 381 24.99 -1.17 -7.26
N HIS A 382 24.49 0.05 -7.08
CA HIS A 382 25.04 1.01 -6.14
C HIS A 382 23.92 1.71 -5.35
N ALA A 383 22.89 0.94 -4.99
CA ALA A 383 21.92 1.32 -3.97
C ALA A 383 22.58 1.43 -2.59
N PHE A 384 21.91 2.11 -1.66
CA PHE A 384 22.28 2.17 -0.25
C PHE A 384 23.68 2.73 0.05
N ALA A 385 24.33 3.38 -0.93
CA ALA A 385 25.65 3.97 -0.75
C ALA A 385 25.73 5.32 -1.45
N LEU A 386 26.22 6.34 -0.75
CA LEU A 386 26.52 7.63 -1.37
C LEU A 386 27.73 7.51 -2.30
N ARG A 387 27.84 8.43 -3.27
CA ARG A 387 29.03 8.52 -4.12
C ARG A 387 30.24 9.02 -3.35
N LYS A 388 30.03 9.98 -2.45
CA LYS A 388 31.03 10.58 -1.54
C LYS A 388 30.32 10.98 -0.25
N GLY A 389 31.07 11.03 0.85
CA GLY A 389 30.61 11.53 2.15
C GLY A 389 29.79 10.51 2.97
N LYS A 390 29.37 10.97 4.14
CA LYS A 390 28.51 10.23 5.09
C LYS A 390 27.06 10.70 4.92
N GLY A 391 26.11 9.79 5.13
CA GLY A 391 24.69 10.14 5.19
C GLY A 391 24.37 11.08 6.36
N PRO A 392 23.21 11.77 6.34
CA PRO A 392 22.72 12.51 7.49
C PRO A 392 22.64 11.65 8.76
N GLU A 393 22.64 12.28 9.92
CA GLU A 393 22.46 11.57 11.19
C GLU A 393 21.15 10.74 11.18
N GLY A 394 21.19 9.55 11.79
CA GLY A 394 20.07 8.60 11.80
C GLY A 394 19.87 7.82 10.49
N THR A 395 20.73 7.99 9.48
CA THR A 395 20.73 7.17 8.26
C THR A 395 21.78 6.06 8.29
N ASP A 396 21.51 4.98 7.57
CA ASP A 396 22.43 3.85 7.38
C ASP A 396 22.59 3.51 5.88
N GLY A 397 23.73 2.90 5.53
CA GLY A 397 24.08 2.52 4.18
C GLY A 397 24.60 1.09 4.08
N TRP A 398 24.47 0.49 2.89
CA TRP A 398 24.99 -0.83 2.58
C TRP A 398 26.01 -0.75 1.43
N PRO A 399 27.25 -0.31 1.72
CA PRO A 399 28.33 -0.38 0.74
C PRO A 399 28.51 -1.80 0.21
N ARG A 400 28.94 -1.91 -1.06
CA ARG A 400 29.18 -3.21 -1.74
C ARG A 400 27.92 -4.07 -1.90
N PHE A 401 26.74 -3.46 -1.98
CA PHE A 401 25.48 -4.16 -2.24
C PHE A 401 25.51 -4.98 -3.54
N ASP A 402 26.12 -4.44 -4.61
CA ASP A 402 26.43 -5.17 -5.85
C ASP A 402 27.12 -6.51 -5.60
N ARG A 403 28.24 -6.48 -4.88
CA ARG A 403 29.02 -7.69 -4.64
C ARG A 403 28.31 -8.64 -3.70
N ASN A 404 27.78 -8.11 -2.61
CA ASN A 404 27.26 -8.93 -1.52
C ASN A 404 25.94 -9.61 -1.90
N VAL A 405 25.04 -8.88 -2.57
CA VAL A 405 23.66 -9.34 -2.82
C VAL A 405 23.42 -9.64 -4.29
N LEU A 406 24.02 -8.88 -5.21
CA LEU A 406 23.74 -9.01 -6.64
C LEU A 406 24.76 -9.88 -7.39
N GLY A 407 25.86 -10.27 -6.75
CA GLY A 407 26.87 -11.14 -7.34
C GLY A 407 27.73 -10.48 -8.42
N CYS A 408 27.91 -9.15 -8.41
CA CYS A 408 28.73 -8.44 -9.40
C CYS A 408 29.65 -7.37 -8.81
N ASN A 409 30.48 -6.75 -9.65
CA ASN A 409 31.30 -5.60 -9.26
C ASN A 409 31.02 -4.44 -10.22
N TYR A 410 30.22 -3.45 -9.80
CA TYR A 410 29.92 -2.30 -10.64
C TYR A 410 31.11 -1.34 -10.70
N ALA A 411 31.63 -1.13 -11.91
CA ALA A 411 32.81 -0.31 -12.19
C ALA A 411 32.52 0.83 -13.19
N GLY A 412 31.30 1.36 -13.17
CA GLY A 412 30.89 2.46 -14.04
C GLY A 412 30.18 2.00 -15.31
N HIS A 413 30.12 2.86 -16.32
CA HIS A 413 29.42 2.59 -17.58
C HIS A 413 30.21 3.10 -18.79
N GLY A 414 29.94 2.50 -19.96
CA GLY A 414 30.41 3.00 -21.25
C GLY A 414 29.61 4.22 -21.74
N SER A 415 29.72 4.49 -23.04
CA SER A 415 28.98 5.55 -23.72
C SER A 415 28.19 5.01 -24.91
N GLY A 416 27.14 5.75 -25.28
CA GLY A 416 26.24 5.42 -26.38
C GLY A 416 25.31 4.24 -26.10
N ASP A 417 24.54 3.89 -27.12
CA ASP A 417 23.60 2.78 -27.13
C ASP A 417 24.30 1.43 -26.91
N SER A 418 23.50 0.43 -26.55
CA SER A 418 23.95 -0.95 -26.45
C SER A 418 22.99 -1.90 -27.15
N GLU A 419 23.41 -3.15 -27.29
CA GLU A 419 22.58 -4.25 -27.78
C GLU A 419 22.66 -5.39 -26.76
N ALA A 420 21.53 -6.02 -26.43
CA ALA A 420 21.48 -7.18 -25.54
C ALA A 420 21.04 -8.44 -26.28
N ARG A 421 21.73 -9.55 -26.00
CA ARG A 421 21.42 -10.89 -26.51
C ARG A 421 21.53 -11.94 -25.43
N ALA A 422 20.85 -13.08 -25.61
CA ALA A 422 21.02 -14.22 -24.72
C ALA A 422 22.48 -14.66 -24.68
N ALA A 423 22.97 -15.01 -23.49
CA ALA A 423 24.30 -15.59 -23.33
C ALA A 423 24.35 -17.00 -23.95
N PRO A 424 25.50 -17.44 -24.47
CA PRO A 424 25.67 -18.81 -24.95
C PRO A 424 25.24 -19.84 -23.90
N GLY A 425 24.39 -20.79 -24.28
CA GLY A 425 23.86 -21.84 -23.38
C GLY A 425 22.70 -21.41 -22.46
N ALA A 426 22.38 -20.12 -22.35
CA ALA A 426 21.34 -19.65 -21.43
C ALA A 426 19.90 -19.79 -21.96
N ALA A 427 19.72 -20.08 -23.25
CA ALA A 427 18.43 -20.01 -23.95
C ALA A 427 17.29 -20.84 -23.32
N LYS A 428 17.62 -21.91 -22.58
CA LYS A 428 16.64 -22.77 -21.89
C LYS A 428 16.23 -22.28 -20.51
N HIS A 429 16.86 -21.22 -19.99
CA HIS A 429 16.55 -20.71 -18.67
C HIS A 429 15.13 -20.11 -18.65
N PRO A 430 14.28 -20.41 -17.64
CA PRO A 430 12.88 -19.97 -17.62
C PRO A 430 12.69 -18.47 -17.81
N ILE A 431 13.58 -17.65 -17.26
CA ILE A 431 13.56 -16.18 -17.41
C ILE A 431 13.60 -15.74 -18.88
N LEU A 432 14.26 -16.50 -19.75
CA LEU A 432 14.39 -16.18 -21.18
C LEU A 432 13.22 -16.70 -22.03
N THR A 433 12.16 -17.23 -21.42
CA THR A 433 10.96 -17.69 -22.14
C THR A 433 10.34 -16.54 -22.94
N GLY A 434 10.30 -16.69 -24.27
CA GLY A 434 9.78 -15.66 -25.18
C GLY A 434 10.77 -14.53 -25.50
N ILE A 435 12.04 -14.63 -25.10
CA ILE A 435 13.10 -13.65 -25.38
C ILE A 435 13.95 -14.17 -26.54
N THR A 436 13.90 -13.48 -27.69
CA THR A 436 14.44 -13.96 -28.98
C THR A 436 15.39 -12.95 -29.65
N GLY A 437 16.06 -12.11 -28.86
CA GLY A 437 16.91 -11.02 -29.36
C GLY A 437 18.01 -11.45 -30.37
N PRO A 438 18.81 -10.50 -30.86
CA PRO A 438 19.24 -9.31 -30.12
C PRO A 438 18.21 -8.18 -30.05
N TYR A 439 18.32 -7.34 -29.02
CA TYR A 439 17.52 -6.13 -28.84
C TYR A 439 18.43 -4.92 -28.71
N ARG A 440 18.15 -3.86 -29.48
CA ARG A 440 18.84 -2.59 -29.36
C ARG A 440 18.30 -1.81 -28.16
N LEU A 441 19.20 -1.21 -27.40
CA LEU A 441 18.94 -0.50 -26.15
C LEU A 441 19.44 0.94 -26.24
N GLN A 442 18.54 1.90 -26.01
CA GLN A 442 18.89 3.32 -25.89
C GLN A 442 19.39 3.64 -24.47
N GLU A 443 20.43 2.94 -24.05
CA GLU A 443 21.00 3.06 -22.72
C GLU A 443 22.46 2.56 -22.70
N THR A 444 23.25 3.12 -21.77
CA THR A 444 24.67 2.79 -21.65
C THR A 444 24.88 1.43 -21.00
N LEU A 445 25.91 0.71 -21.46
CA LEU A 445 26.33 -0.57 -20.93
C LEU A 445 27.10 -0.38 -19.61
N TYR A 446 26.76 -1.14 -18.57
CA TYR A 446 27.44 -1.11 -17.27
C TYR A 446 28.60 -2.10 -17.26
N ARG A 447 29.72 -1.69 -16.67
CA ARG A 447 30.85 -2.60 -16.39
C ARG A 447 30.55 -3.34 -15.10
N SER A 448 30.26 -4.63 -15.22
CA SER A 448 29.77 -5.46 -14.10
C SER A 448 30.70 -6.63 -13.77
N GLN A 449 31.68 -6.90 -14.63
CA GLN A 449 32.66 -7.95 -14.45
C GLN A 449 33.71 -7.62 -13.36
N PRO A 450 34.31 -8.65 -12.73
CA PRO A 450 33.91 -10.06 -12.82
C PRO A 450 32.61 -10.31 -12.05
N LEU A 451 31.77 -11.21 -12.57
CA LEU A 451 30.67 -11.79 -11.79
C LEU A 451 31.24 -12.74 -10.73
N LEU A 452 30.56 -12.85 -9.60
CA LEU A 452 30.95 -13.79 -8.56
C LEU A 452 30.67 -15.24 -8.96
N GLU A 453 31.43 -16.16 -8.38
CA GLU A 453 31.12 -17.59 -8.45
C GLU A 453 29.70 -17.86 -7.93
N GLY A 454 29.00 -18.80 -8.57
CA GLY A 454 27.59 -19.10 -8.30
C GLY A 454 26.58 -18.19 -9.01
N THR A 455 27.05 -17.23 -9.82
CA THR A 455 26.16 -16.51 -10.76
C THR A 455 25.83 -17.35 -11.98
N THR A 456 24.59 -17.25 -12.47
CA THR A 456 24.20 -17.80 -13.78
C THR A 456 23.97 -16.66 -14.76
N LEU A 457 24.87 -16.51 -15.71
CA LEU A 457 24.78 -15.50 -16.76
C LEU A 457 23.63 -15.81 -17.72
N LEU A 458 22.74 -14.83 -17.96
CA LEU A 458 21.58 -14.98 -18.84
C LEU A 458 21.69 -14.18 -20.12
N MET A 459 22.17 -12.94 -20.04
CA MET A 459 22.29 -12.05 -21.21
C MET A 459 23.60 -11.28 -21.20
N MET A 460 24.15 -11.09 -22.39
CA MET A 460 25.33 -10.27 -22.66
C MET A 460 24.92 -9.02 -23.43
N GLY A 461 25.55 -7.90 -23.11
CA GLY A 461 25.41 -6.62 -23.78
C GLY A 461 26.67 -6.23 -24.53
N ARG A 462 26.51 -5.63 -25.70
CA ARG A 462 27.58 -5.05 -26.51
C ARG A 462 27.37 -3.55 -26.61
N SER A 463 28.43 -2.76 -26.40
CA SER A 463 28.35 -1.32 -26.63
C SER A 463 28.39 -1.02 -28.13
N LEU A 464 27.51 -0.14 -28.60
CA LEU A 464 27.47 0.34 -29.98
C LEU A 464 28.21 1.69 -30.13
N GLY A 465 28.44 2.40 -29.03
CA GLY A 465 29.06 3.73 -29.00
C GLY A 465 30.42 3.81 -28.31
N SER A 466 30.96 2.72 -27.78
CA SER A 466 32.28 2.70 -27.14
C SER A 466 33.00 1.37 -27.33
N LYS A 467 34.34 1.40 -27.31
CA LYS A 467 35.20 0.22 -27.42
C LYS A 467 35.40 -0.51 -26.08
N ILE A 468 34.34 -0.63 -25.27
CA ILE A 468 34.39 -1.50 -24.09
C ILE A 468 34.06 -2.93 -24.50
N SER A 469 34.56 -3.91 -23.74
CA SER A 469 34.22 -5.32 -23.92
C SER A 469 32.72 -5.57 -23.75
N ASP A 470 32.24 -6.68 -24.31
CA ASP A 470 30.89 -7.16 -24.00
C ASP A 470 30.77 -7.42 -22.49
N GLU A 471 29.67 -6.98 -21.89
CA GLU A 471 29.44 -7.05 -20.45
C GLU A 471 28.16 -7.84 -20.13
N PRO A 472 28.09 -8.53 -18.98
CA PRO A 472 26.84 -9.10 -18.48
C PRO A 472 25.77 -8.02 -18.31
N VAL A 473 24.56 -8.28 -18.81
CA VAL A 473 23.42 -7.36 -18.64
C VAL A 473 22.24 -7.97 -17.92
N ALA A 474 22.17 -9.30 -17.79
CA ALA A 474 21.24 -9.98 -16.90
C ALA A 474 21.81 -11.31 -16.40
N TRP A 475 21.62 -11.59 -15.12
CA TRP A 475 22.06 -12.84 -14.49
C TRP A 475 21.24 -13.14 -13.24
N THR A 476 21.39 -14.36 -12.74
CA THR A 476 20.87 -14.76 -11.42
C THR A 476 22.01 -15.02 -10.45
N TYR A 477 21.70 -14.92 -9.16
CA TYR A 477 22.59 -15.22 -8.05
C TYR A 477 21.78 -15.78 -6.87
N ALA A 478 22.46 -16.42 -5.93
CA ALA A 478 21.87 -16.88 -4.69
C ALA A 478 22.44 -16.09 -3.50
N TYR A 479 21.59 -15.37 -2.78
CA TYR A 479 21.98 -14.68 -1.56
C TYR A 479 21.24 -15.28 -0.37
N LYS A 480 21.98 -15.90 0.56
CA LYS A 480 21.42 -16.60 1.73
C LYS A 480 20.35 -17.64 1.36
N GLY A 481 20.50 -18.29 0.20
CA GLY A 481 19.52 -19.25 -0.34
C GLY A 481 18.37 -18.63 -1.13
N GLY A 482 18.19 -17.30 -1.07
CA GLY A 482 17.20 -16.57 -1.85
C GLY A 482 17.60 -16.42 -3.32
N ARG A 483 16.61 -16.56 -4.21
CA ARG A 483 16.78 -16.32 -5.65
C ARG A 483 16.86 -14.83 -5.96
N VAL A 484 18.00 -14.38 -6.45
CA VAL A 484 18.23 -13.01 -6.90
C VAL A 484 18.31 -13.00 -8.42
N PHE A 485 17.52 -12.13 -9.05
CA PHE A 485 17.72 -11.74 -10.44
C PHE A 485 18.14 -10.27 -10.48
N TYR A 486 19.22 -10.00 -11.21
CA TYR A 486 19.64 -8.63 -11.48
C TYR A 486 19.76 -8.44 -12.99
N THR A 487 19.29 -7.28 -13.44
CA THR A 487 19.56 -6.78 -14.78
C THR A 487 20.17 -5.40 -14.70
N SER A 488 21.27 -5.20 -15.43
CA SER A 488 21.85 -3.88 -15.57
C SER A 488 21.03 -3.01 -16.52
N MET A 489 20.02 -3.53 -17.21
CA MET A 489 19.12 -2.82 -18.13
C MET A 489 17.89 -2.22 -17.42
N GLY A 490 17.18 -1.29 -18.06
CA GLY A 490 15.90 -0.79 -17.56
C GLY A 490 15.76 0.74 -17.49
N HIS A 491 16.36 1.46 -18.42
CA HIS A 491 16.02 2.85 -18.72
C HIS A 491 14.54 2.94 -19.13
N SER A 492 13.93 4.12 -18.99
CA SER A 492 12.50 4.32 -19.25
C SER A 492 12.07 3.93 -20.67
N THR A 493 12.95 4.06 -21.66
CA THR A 493 12.73 3.60 -23.03
C THR A 493 12.68 2.07 -23.12
N THR A 494 13.66 1.37 -22.55
CA THR A 494 13.69 -0.09 -22.48
C THR A 494 12.53 -0.67 -21.68
N PHE A 495 12.08 0.01 -20.62
CA PHE A 495 10.95 -0.44 -19.81
C PHE A 495 9.61 -0.41 -20.55
N GLN A 496 9.51 0.35 -21.64
CA GLN A 496 8.33 0.37 -22.52
C GLN A 496 8.34 -0.78 -23.53
N ASP A 497 9.48 -1.44 -23.74
CA ASP A 497 9.57 -2.55 -24.67
C ASP A 497 8.89 -3.80 -24.10
N ALA A 498 8.00 -4.40 -24.90
CA ALA A 498 7.26 -5.60 -24.51
C ALA A 498 8.18 -6.79 -24.17
N TRP A 499 9.31 -6.94 -24.87
CA TRP A 499 10.28 -8.00 -24.60
C TRP A 499 10.94 -7.83 -23.22
N PHE A 500 11.20 -6.58 -22.81
CA PHE A 500 11.83 -6.31 -21.52
C PHE A 500 10.84 -6.51 -20.38
N LEU A 501 9.60 -6.02 -20.53
CA LEU A 501 8.54 -6.33 -19.56
C LEU A 501 8.31 -7.83 -19.42
N ARG A 502 8.36 -8.60 -20.52
CA ARG A 502 8.33 -10.07 -20.49
C ARG A 502 9.50 -10.65 -19.69
N LEU A 503 10.74 -10.21 -19.96
CA LEU A 503 11.93 -10.64 -19.21
C LEU A 503 11.74 -10.41 -17.71
N VAL A 504 11.26 -9.23 -17.33
CA VAL A 504 11.04 -8.83 -15.93
C VAL A 504 9.93 -9.64 -15.27
N VAL A 505 8.80 -9.83 -15.95
CA VAL A 505 7.69 -10.66 -15.45
C VAL A 505 8.17 -12.10 -15.25
N ASN A 506 8.92 -12.67 -16.19
CA ASN A 506 9.47 -14.01 -16.04
C ASN A 506 10.43 -14.07 -14.82
N ALA A 507 11.25 -13.04 -14.62
CA ALA A 507 12.13 -12.95 -13.46
C ALA A 507 11.37 -12.86 -12.13
N VAL A 508 10.26 -12.12 -12.08
CA VAL A 508 9.37 -12.04 -10.91
C VAL A 508 8.82 -13.43 -10.54
N HIS A 509 8.28 -14.17 -11.51
CA HIS A 509 7.76 -15.53 -11.28
C HIS A 509 8.88 -16.50 -10.89
N TRP A 510 10.00 -16.48 -11.62
CA TRP A 510 11.16 -17.33 -11.32
C TRP A 510 11.72 -17.06 -9.92
N ALA A 511 11.86 -15.79 -9.52
CA ALA A 511 12.39 -15.44 -8.20
C ALA A 511 11.49 -15.98 -7.09
N MET A 512 10.17 -15.91 -7.25
CA MET A 512 9.20 -16.50 -6.32
C MET A 512 9.09 -18.03 -6.41
N GLY A 513 9.67 -18.66 -7.45
CA GLY A 513 9.64 -20.11 -7.65
C GLY A 513 8.34 -20.61 -8.26
N SER A 514 7.59 -19.70 -8.89
CA SER A 514 6.41 -20.01 -9.67
C SER A 514 6.78 -20.29 -11.12
N ASP A 515 5.90 -20.98 -11.84
CA ASP A 515 6.03 -21.14 -13.28
C ASP A 515 6.01 -19.78 -13.99
N VAL A 516 6.93 -19.61 -14.94
CA VAL A 516 6.93 -18.42 -15.80
C VAL A 516 5.73 -18.49 -16.75
N PRO A 517 5.06 -17.36 -17.06
CA PRO A 517 3.92 -17.39 -17.96
C PRO A 517 4.32 -17.88 -19.35
N ALA A 518 3.45 -18.69 -19.99
CA ALA A 518 3.63 -19.12 -21.37
C ALA A 518 3.78 -17.92 -22.33
N LYS A 519 4.42 -18.17 -23.49
CA LYS A 519 4.78 -17.16 -24.50
C LYS A 519 3.60 -16.32 -24.98
#